data_AF-A0A1H8YEF6-F1
#
_entry.id   AF-A0A1H8YEF6-F1
#
_cell.length_a   1.000
_cell.length_b   1.000
_cell.length_c   1.000
_cell.angle_alpha   90.00
_cell.angle_beta   90.00
_cell.angle_gamma   90.00
#
_symmetry.space_group_name_H-M   'P 1'
#
loop_
_entity.id
_entity.type
_entity.pdbx_description
1 polymer ?
#
loop_
_entity_poly.entity_id
_entity_poly.type
_entity_poly.pdbx_seq_one_letter_code
_entity_poly.pdbx_strand_id
1 'polypeptide(L)'
;MPINDPTTATPSEIDEELARLGVERAKAHNALDGLRTRIERLVGWNMTEEAVALRPRLEQARQSISECDEAARPLDAEFERRGGWTRAWLVLNTGGHVHRTMACRTCFPSTQFGWLTQLSGHDESEIVEQAGEAACTECYPSAPVEFRNQPSRIKTPEQLARDKEKVERAMAKAAKAITAPDGSPLHTKRYGQIDTEFTARRTYADALAHARHLTRASIAHHRDTIAAYREDAQLILTALAAKHGRTEDDLRDEMAPKVEGRWQREYK
;
A
#
# COMPACT_ATOMS: atom_id res chain seq x y z
N MET A 1 -9.91 -20.45 14.39
CA MET A 1 -10.65 -21.73 14.46
C MET A 1 -11.18 -21.84 15.87
N PRO A 2 -12.39 -22.37 16.10
CA PRO A 2 -12.95 -22.44 17.45
C PRO A 2 -11.99 -23.17 18.39
N ILE A 3 -11.61 -22.51 19.49
CA ILE A 3 -10.75 -23.10 20.52
C ILE A 3 -11.65 -23.93 21.45
N ASN A 4 -11.49 -25.24 21.40
CA ASN A 4 -12.28 -26.17 22.23
C ASN A 4 -11.77 -26.26 23.67
N ASP A 5 -10.47 -26.02 23.88
CA ASP A 5 -9.83 -26.02 25.20
C ASP A 5 -8.85 -24.84 25.32
N PRO A 6 -9.26 -23.72 25.95
CA PRO A 6 -8.42 -22.54 26.14
C PRO A 6 -7.15 -22.81 26.96
N THR A 7 -7.12 -23.87 27.77
CA THR A 7 -5.99 -24.14 28.67
C THR A 7 -4.72 -24.55 27.94
N THR A 8 -4.85 -25.06 26.72
CA THR A 8 -3.73 -25.48 25.87
C THR A 8 -3.35 -24.43 24.82
N ALA A 9 -4.21 -23.43 24.60
CA ALA A 9 -3.99 -22.37 23.63
C ALA A 9 -2.97 -21.33 24.14
N THR A 10 -2.21 -20.78 23.20
CA THR A 10 -1.32 -19.64 23.46
C THR A 10 -2.11 -18.34 23.66
N PRO A 11 -1.53 -17.34 24.35
CA PRO A 11 -2.14 -16.01 24.45
C PRO A 11 -2.56 -15.41 23.10
N SER A 12 -1.73 -15.56 22.07
CA SER A 12 -2.01 -15.06 20.73
C SER A 12 -3.20 -15.74 20.07
N GLU A 13 -3.31 -17.08 20.18
CA GLU A 13 -4.46 -17.82 19.64
C GLU A 13 -5.76 -17.44 20.36
N ILE A 14 -5.72 -17.30 21.69
CA ILE A 14 -6.87 -16.88 22.49
C ILE A 14 -7.34 -15.49 22.08
N ASP A 15 -6.41 -14.53 21.99
CA ASP A 15 -6.75 -13.16 21.64
C ASP A 15 -7.16 -13.00 20.18
N GLU A 16 -6.62 -13.81 19.26
CA GLU A 16 -7.07 -13.87 17.86
C GLU A 16 -8.51 -14.35 17.77
N GLU A 17 -8.88 -15.39 18.52
CA GLU A 17 -10.25 -15.89 18.55
C GLU A 17 -11.20 -14.90 19.24
N LEU A 18 -10.77 -14.23 20.33
CA LEU A 18 -11.51 -13.13 20.95
C LEU A 18 -11.72 -11.96 20.00
N ALA A 19 -10.69 -11.56 19.24
CA ALA A 19 -10.79 -10.50 18.25
C ALA A 19 -11.78 -10.87 17.14
N ARG A 20 -11.73 -12.12 16.65
CA ARG A 20 -12.70 -12.64 15.67
C ARG A 20 -14.14 -12.60 16.21
N LEU A 21 -14.36 -13.10 17.43
CA LEU A 21 -15.67 -13.05 18.10
C LEU A 21 -16.14 -11.61 18.30
N GLY A 22 -15.25 -10.70 18.68
CA GLY A 22 -15.54 -9.27 18.83
C GLY A 22 -16.02 -8.62 17.52
N VAL A 23 -15.42 -8.97 16.38
CA VAL A 23 -15.87 -8.50 15.06
C VAL A 23 -17.28 -9.00 14.74
N GLU A 24 -17.57 -10.28 14.96
CA GLU A 24 -18.90 -10.83 14.71
C GLU A 24 -19.95 -10.26 15.67
N ARG A 25 -19.60 -10.08 16.95
CA ARG A 25 -20.45 -9.42 17.94
C ARG A 25 -20.76 -7.99 17.53
N ALA A 26 -19.77 -7.22 17.08
CA ALA A 26 -19.95 -5.84 16.62
C ALA A 26 -20.87 -5.77 15.38
N LYS A 27 -20.73 -6.68 14.41
CA LYS A 27 -21.64 -6.78 13.27
C LYS A 27 -23.07 -7.06 13.73
N ALA A 28 -23.25 -7.97 14.68
CA ALA A 28 -24.57 -8.31 15.22
C ALA A 28 -25.20 -7.14 16.00
N HIS A 29 -24.42 -6.39 16.80
CA HIS A 29 -24.89 -5.16 17.43
C HIS A 29 -25.32 -4.10 16.41
N ASN A 30 -24.52 -3.84 15.38
CA ASN A 30 -24.88 -2.89 14.33
C ASN A 30 -26.17 -3.30 13.61
N ALA A 31 -26.35 -4.60 13.35
CA ALA A 31 -27.58 -5.12 12.77
C ALA A 31 -28.78 -4.93 13.73
N LEU A 32 -28.61 -5.22 15.02
CA LEU A 32 -29.63 -5.03 16.04
C LEU A 32 -30.06 -3.56 16.13
N ASP A 33 -29.13 -2.61 16.22
CA ASP A 33 -29.42 -1.18 16.35
C ASP A 33 -30.08 -0.62 15.08
N GLY A 34 -29.59 -1.05 13.90
CA GLY A 34 -30.21 -0.69 12.63
C GLY A 34 -31.64 -1.23 12.48
N LEU A 35 -31.89 -2.47 12.92
CA LEU A 35 -33.23 -3.06 12.92
C LEU A 35 -34.17 -2.36 13.90
N ARG A 36 -33.71 -2.03 15.11
CA ARG A 36 -34.49 -1.30 16.12
C ARG A 36 -34.94 0.06 15.58
N THR A 37 -34.00 0.85 15.08
CA THR A 37 -34.28 2.16 14.49
C THR A 37 -35.28 2.06 13.33
N ARG A 38 -35.14 1.02 12.49
CA ARG A 38 -36.06 0.79 11.37
C ARG A 38 -37.47 0.39 11.84
N ILE A 39 -37.59 -0.48 12.83
CA ILE A 39 -38.86 -0.89 13.41
C ILE A 39 -39.58 0.31 14.01
N GLU A 40 -38.90 1.12 14.82
CA GLU A 40 -39.45 2.33 15.42
C GLU A 40 -40.02 3.29 14.36
N ARG A 41 -39.29 3.46 13.24
CA ARG A 41 -39.75 4.29 12.12
C ARG A 41 -40.98 3.71 11.41
N LEU A 42 -41.02 2.40 11.17
CA LEU A 42 -42.17 1.74 10.52
C LEU A 42 -43.43 1.83 11.38
N VAL A 43 -43.29 1.61 12.69
CA VAL A 43 -44.40 1.80 13.64
C VAL A 43 -44.88 3.25 13.63
N GLY A 44 -43.97 4.22 13.59
CA GLY A 44 -44.32 5.64 13.46
C GLY A 44 -45.06 5.99 12.16
N TRP A 45 -44.88 5.19 11.10
CA TRP A 45 -45.61 5.31 9.83
C TRP A 45 -46.87 4.43 9.75
N ASN A 46 -47.29 3.84 10.87
CA ASN A 46 -48.41 2.90 10.96
C ASN A 46 -48.26 1.64 10.08
N MET A 47 -47.02 1.31 9.69
CA MET A 47 -46.63 0.12 8.91
C MET A 47 -46.31 -1.06 9.83
N THR A 48 -47.32 -1.50 10.59
CA THR A 48 -47.12 -2.44 11.70
C THR A 48 -46.79 -3.85 11.22
N GLU A 49 -47.35 -4.30 10.10
CA GLU A 49 -47.09 -5.65 9.55
C GLU A 49 -45.64 -5.77 9.10
N GLU A 50 -45.12 -4.75 8.43
CA GLU A 50 -43.72 -4.69 8.00
C GLU A 50 -42.76 -4.61 9.18
N ALA A 51 -43.16 -3.93 10.27
CA ALA A 51 -42.39 -3.91 11.50
C ALA A 51 -42.33 -5.30 12.16
N VAL A 52 -43.46 -6.03 12.19
CA VAL A 52 -43.53 -7.41 12.70
C VAL A 52 -42.68 -8.36 11.86
N ALA A 53 -42.66 -8.19 10.54
CA ALA A 53 -41.85 -9.01 9.63
C ALA A 53 -40.33 -8.90 9.90
N LEU A 54 -39.86 -7.84 10.56
CA LEU A 54 -38.45 -7.67 10.93
C LEU A 54 -38.06 -8.35 12.25
N ARG A 55 -39.04 -8.77 13.09
CA ARG A 55 -38.77 -9.39 14.39
C ARG A 55 -37.84 -10.62 14.32
N PRO A 56 -37.99 -11.58 13.38
CA PRO A 56 -37.09 -12.72 13.30
C PRO A 56 -35.62 -12.34 13.10
N ARG A 57 -35.36 -11.28 12.31
CA ARG A 57 -34.00 -10.77 12.09
C ARG A 57 -33.43 -10.10 13.35
N LEU A 58 -34.29 -9.44 14.13
CA LEU A 58 -33.90 -8.83 15.40
C LEU A 58 -33.53 -9.92 16.43
N GLU A 59 -34.32 -10.99 16.52
CA GLU A 59 -34.01 -12.13 17.38
C GLU A 59 -32.74 -12.85 16.91
N GLN A 60 -32.55 -13.01 15.61
CA GLN A 60 -31.31 -13.58 15.06
C GLN A 60 -30.08 -12.76 15.47
N ALA A 61 -30.14 -11.42 15.37
CA ALA A 61 -29.03 -10.57 15.79
C ALA A 61 -28.75 -10.67 17.31
N ARG A 62 -29.81 -10.76 18.14
CA ARG A 62 -29.66 -10.99 19.59
C ARG A 62 -29.01 -12.35 19.89
N GLN A 63 -29.45 -13.39 19.20
CA GLN A 63 -28.91 -14.73 19.34
C GLN A 63 -27.43 -14.76 18.98
N SER A 64 -27.01 -14.14 17.87
CA SER A 64 -25.60 -14.06 17.49
C SER A 64 -24.74 -13.30 18.50
N ILE A 65 -25.27 -12.24 19.13
CA ILE A 65 -24.56 -11.55 20.23
C ILE A 65 -24.34 -12.53 21.40
N SER A 66 -25.42 -13.20 21.83
CA SER A 66 -25.35 -14.17 22.93
C SER A 66 -24.38 -15.30 22.65
N GLU A 67 -24.37 -15.85 21.43
CA GLU A 67 -23.44 -16.91 21.02
C GLU A 67 -21.99 -16.44 21.06
N CYS A 68 -21.72 -15.21 20.61
CA CYS A 68 -20.37 -14.64 20.69
C CYS A 68 -19.94 -14.43 22.15
N ASP A 69 -20.83 -13.96 23.02
CA ASP A 69 -20.52 -13.74 24.44
C ASP A 69 -20.30 -15.05 25.20
N GLU A 70 -21.12 -16.08 24.93
CA GLU A 70 -20.93 -17.43 25.49
C GLU A 70 -19.61 -18.06 25.02
N ALA A 71 -19.24 -17.87 23.75
CA ALA A 71 -17.98 -18.37 23.20
C ALA A 71 -16.75 -17.60 23.72
N ALA A 72 -16.88 -16.30 23.97
CA ALA A 72 -15.81 -15.46 24.51
C ALA A 72 -15.54 -15.72 26.00
N ARG A 73 -16.59 -16.05 26.77
CA ARG A 73 -16.49 -16.25 28.23
C ARG A 73 -15.36 -17.19 28.68
N PRO A 74 -15.19 -18.42 28.14
CA PRO A 74 -14.10 -19.30 28.58
C PRO A 74 -12.71 -18.78 28.18
N LEU A 75 -12.60 -18.00 27.10
CA LEU A 75 -11.36 -17.38 26.65
C LEU A 75 -10.97 -16.21 27.57
N ASP A 76 -11.93 -15.36 27.95
CA ASP A 76 -11.71 -14.29 28.92
C ASP A 76 -11.40 -14.85 30.32
N ALA A 77 -12.06 -15.94 30.72
CA ALA A 77 -11.75 -16.62 31.97
C ALA A 77 -10.32 -17.19 31.99
N GLU A 78 -9.83 -17.67 30.84
CA GLU A 78 -8.44 -18.11 30.70
C GLU A 78 -7.45 -16.95 30.86
N PHE A 79 -7.75 -15.80 30.26
CA PHE A 79 -6.98 -14.56 30.43
C PHE A 79 -6.84 -14.18 31.91
N GLU A 80 -7.95 -14.11 32.63
CA GLU A 80 -7.95 -13.79 34.05
C GLU A 80 -7.25 -14.87 34.88
N ARG A 81 -7.45 -16.16 34.57
CA ARG A 81 -6.82 -17.27 35.30
C ARG A 81 -5.29 -17.23 35.21
N ARG A 82 -4.74 -16.84 34.05
CA ARG A 82 -3.29 -16.68 33.87
C ARG A 82 -2.73 -15.39 34.47
N GLY A 83 -3.56 -14.60 35.16
CA GLY A 83 -3.18 -13.32 35.77
C GLY A 83 -3.17 -12.14 34.80
N GLY A 84 -3.72 -12.34 33.60
CA GLY A 84 -3.64 -11.40 32.48
C GLY A 84 -2.27 -11.44 31.79
N TRP A 85 -2.28 -11.50 30.46
CA TRP A 85 -1.08 -11.32 29.65
C TRP A 85 -1.04 -9.95 28.98
N THR A 86 0.13 -9.58 28.49
CA THR A 86 0.34 -8.33 27.74
C THR A 86 -0.48 -8.32 26.45
N ARG A 87 -1.07 -7.18 26.14
CA ARG A 87 -1.84 -6.94 24.91
C ARG A 87 -1.40 -5.60 24.33
N ALA A 88 -1.41 -5.52 23.00
CA ALA A 88 -1.03 -4.30 22.30
C ALA A 88 -2.09 -3.90 21.28
N TRP A 89 -2.29 -2.60 21.12
CA TRP A 89 -3.28 -2.01 20.22
C TRP A 89 -2.62 -0.97 19.32
N LEU A 90 -2.80 -1.13 18.01
CA LEU A 90 -2.37 -0.19 17.00
C LEU A 90 -3.47 0.83 16.72
N VAL A 91 -3.17 2.12 16.85
CA VAL A 91 -4.09 3.17 16.43
C VAL A 91 -4.19 3.21 14.91
N LEU A 92 -5.40 3.08 14.37
CA LEU A 92 -5.64 2.94 12.93
C LEU A 92 -5.88 4.28 12.22
N ASN A 93 -6.37 5.30 12.92
CA ASN A 93 -6.81 6.56 12.31
C ASN A 93 -5.87 7.75 12.52
N THR A 94 -4.87 7.65 13.41
CA THR A 94 -3.91 8.74 13.67
C THR A 94 -2.52 8.19 14.00
N GLY A 95 -1.52 8.46 13.15
CA GLY A 95 -0.10 8.27 13.47
C GLY A 95 0.41 6.82 13.58
N GLY A 96 -0.45 5.83 13.81
CA GLY A 96 -0.03 4.43 13.94
C GLY A 96 0.58 4.09 15.30
N HIS A 97 0.25 4.82 16.36
CA HIS A 97 0.82 4.56 17.69
C HIS A 97 0.41 3.20 18.25
N VAL A 98 1.34 2.54 18.96
CA VAL A 98 1.11 1.27 19.65
C VAL A 98 0.90 1.55 21.14
N HIS A 99 -0.21 1.06 21.70
CA HIS A 99 -0.61 1.24 23.08
C HIS A 99 -0.71 -0.10 23.81
N ARG A 100 -0.49 -0.09 25.12
CA ARG A 100 -0.75 -1.24 26.01
C ARG A 100 -2.20 -1.33 26.51
N THR A 101 -3.03 -0.35 26.14
CA THR A 101 -4.42 -0.25 26.57
C THR A 101 -5.17 0.74 25.67
N MET A 102 -6.45 0.49 25.43
CA MET A 102 -7.34 1.43 24.74
C MET A 102 -7.76 2.61 25.63
N ALA A 103 -7.49 2.56 26.93
CA ALA A 103 -7.85 3.59 27.91
C ALA A 103 -6.70 4.56 28.24
N CYS A 104 -5.67 4.65 27.39
CA CYS A 104 -4.58 5.58 27.59
C CYS A 104 -5.08 7.03 27.56
N ARG A 105 -4.56 7.89 28.44
CA ARG A 105 -4.95 9.31 28.53
C ARG A 105 -4.68 10.13 27.26
N THR A 106 -3.83 9.64 26.36
CA THR A 106 -3.53 10.27 25.07
C THR A 106 -4.49 9.83 23.97
N CYS A 107 -5.36 8.87 24.25
CA CYS A 107 -6.38 8.39 23.32
C CYS A 107 -7.65 9.21 23.50
N PHE A 108 -8.32 9.47 22.39
CA PHE A 108 -9.59 10.20 22.34
C PHE A 108 -10.75 9.22 22.15
N PRO A 109 -12.00 9.61 22.47
CA PRO A 109 -13.17 8.77 22.18
C PRO A 109 -13.32 8.35 20.71
N SER A 110 -12.72 9.11 19.79
CA SER A 110 -12.69 8.83 18.36
C SER A 110 -11.49 7.97 17.90
N THR A 111 -10.56 7.63 18.80
CA THR A 111 -9.41 6.80 18.46
C THR A 111 -9.87 5.40 18.08
N GLN A 112 -9.44 4.94 16.91
CA GLN A 112 -9.76 3.60 16.42
C GLN A 112 -8.55 2.68 16.61
N PHE A 113 -8.78 1.47 17.08
CA PHE A 113 -7.72 0.52 17.39
C PHE A 113 -7.86 -0.77 16.56
N GLY A 114 -6.72 -1.32 16.17
CA GLY A 114 -6.56 -2.72 15.78
C GLY A 114 -5.83 -3.44 16.90
N TRP A 115 -6.39 -4.55 17.37
CA TRP A 115 -5.73 -5.39 18.35
C TRP A 115 -4.61 -6.20 17.68
N LEU A 116 -3.38 -6.06 18.17
CA LEU A 116 -2.19 -6.79 17.71
C LEU A 116 -2.10 -8.15 18.44
N THR A 117 -3.04 -9.05 18.16
CA THR A 117 -3.17 -10.35 18.84
C THR A 117 -1.94 -11.23 18.69
N GLN A 118 -1.17 -11.07 17.60
CA GLN A 118 0.09 -11.77 17.40
C GLN A 118 1.15 -11.42 18.46
N LEU A 119 1.03 -10.27 19.12
CA LEU A 119 1.93 -9.82 20.19
C LEU A 119 1.39 -10.13 21.59
N SER A 120 0.27 -10.83 21.70
CA SER A 120 -0.29 -11.17 23.00
C SER A 120 0.65 -12.09 23.78
N GLY A 121 0.92 -11.75 25.04
CA GLY A 121 1.86 -12.48 25.89
C GLY A 121 3.33 -12.27 25.59
N HIS A 122 3.70 -11.39 24.65
CA HIS A 122 5.09 -10.97 24.45
C HIS A 122 5.56 -10.02 25.54
N ASP A 123 6.86 -9.95 25.78
CA ASP A 123 7.42 -9.00 26.74
C ASP A 123 7.22 -7.56 26.24
N GLU A 124 7.02 -6.61 27.18
CA GLU A 124 6.86 -5.19 26.81
C GLU A 124 8.05 -4.68 25.98
N SER A 125 9.26 -5.19 26.26
CA SER A 125 10.47 -4.83 25.51
C SER A 125 10.43 -5.29 24.05
N GLU A 126 9.89 -6.48 23.77
CA GLU A 126 9.73 -7.01 22.41
C GLU A 126 8.67 -6.23 21.63
N ILE A 127 7.57 -5.85 22.31
CA ILE A 127 6.53 -5.00 21.73
C ILE A 127 7.11 -3.63 21.36
N VAL A 128 7.89 -3.03 22.25
CA VAL A 128 8.55 -1.73 22.04
C VAL A 128 9.59 -1.82 20.93
N GLU A 129 10.40 -2.88 20.86
CA GLU A 129 11.39 -3.06 19.80
C GLU A 129 10.71 -3.10 18.41
N GLN A 130 9.57 -3.79 18.31
CA GLN A 130 8.80 -3.86 17.06
C GLN A 130 8.07 -2.56 16.74
N ALA A 131 7.53 -1.88 17.75
CA ALA A 131 6.82 -0.62 17.60
C ALA A 131 7.76 0.56 17.32
N GLY A 132 9.00 0.51 17.79
CA GLY A 132 9.99 1.57 17.63
C GLY A 132 9.45 2.94 18.04
N GLU A 133 9.59 3.93 17.16
CA GLU A 133 9.06 5.29 17.34
C GLU A 133 7.53 5.37 17.53
N ALA A 134 6.79 4.35 17.09
CA ALA A 134 5.33 4.30 17.26
C ALA A 134 4.91 3.88 18.67
N ALA A 135 5.81 3.36 19.50
CA ALA A 135 5.48 2.99 20.88
C ALA A 135 4.99 4.22 21.67
N CYS A 136 3.77 4.13 22.21
CA CYS A 136 3.22 5.20 23.05
C CYS A 136 4.04 5.34 24.33
N THR A 137 4.61 6.51 24.54
CA THR A 137 5.53 6.81 25.66
C THR A 137 4.85 6.79 27.02
N GLU A 138 3.53 7.00 27.05
CA GLU A 138 2.71 6.89 28.26
C GLU A 138 2.42 5.44 28.64
N CYS A 139 2.28 4.58 27.63
CA CYS A 139 2.08 3.15 27.83
C CYS A 139 3.39 2.44 28.16
N TYR A 140 4.49 2.89 27.55
CA TYR A 140 5.81 2.26 27.65
C TYR A 140 6.86 3.29 28.13
N PRO A 141 6.75 3.82 29.36
CA PRO A 141 7.66 4.86 29.85
C PRO A 141 9.10 4.36 30.07
N SER A 142 9.27 3.05 30.29
CA SER A 142 10.55 2.37 30.50
C SER A 142 11.23 1.94 29.19
N ALA A 143 10.62 2.21 28.03
CA ALA A 143 11.14 1.86 26.72
C ALA A 143 12.53 2.50 26.47
N PRO A 144 13.57 1.72 26.12
CA PRO A 144 14.88 2.25 25.73
C PRO A 144 14.76 3.27 24.60
N VAL A 145 15.54 4.35 24.70
CA VAL A 145 15.54 5.45 23.72
C VAL A 145 16.01 4.94 22.35
N GLU A 146 16.92 3.97 22.33
CA GLU A 146 17.45 3.34 21.12
C GLU A 146 16.34 2.69 20.29
N PHE A 147 15.38 2.01 20.92
CA PHE A 147 14.24 1.43 20.22
C PHE A 147 13.29 2.51 19.71
N ARG A 148 13.03 3.54 20.53
CA ARG A 148 12.12 4.64 20.17
C ARG A 148 12.63 5.53 19.03
N ASN A 149 13.91 5.45 18.68
CA ASN A 149 14.47 6.14 17.52
C ASN A 149 14.46 5.29 16.24
N GLN A 150 14.02 4.03 16.31
CA GLN A 150 13.92 3.16 15.15
C GLN A 150 12.56 3.27 14.47
N PRO A 151 12.49 3.19 13.13
CA PRO A 151 11.21 3.12 12.43
C PRO A 151 10.38 1.92 12.89
N SER A 152 9.08 2.13 13.07
CA SER A 152 8.17 1.05 13.44
C SER A 152 8.11 -0.05 12.37
N ARG A 153 8.20 -1.31 12.81
CA ARG A 153 7.91 -2.49 11.98
C ARG A 153 6.40 -2.77 11.94
N ILE A 154 5.68 -2.30 12.96
CA ILE A 154 4.21 -2.39 13.05
C ILE A 154 3.61 -1.24 12.23
N LYS A 155 2.85 -1.59 11.19
CA LYS A 155 2.27 -0.62 10.26
C LYS A 155 0.77 -0.80 10.16
N THR A 156 0.06 0.32 9.98
CA THR A 156 -1.37 0.28 9.65
C THR A 156 -1.58 -0.27 8.24
N PRO A 157 -2.77 -0.80 7.92
CA PRO A 157 -3.10 -1.23 6.56
C PRO A 157 -2.90 -0.11 5.52
N GLU A 158 -3.18 1.15 5.87
CA GLU A 158 -2.96 2.30 4.99
C GLU A 158 -1.47 2.53 4.72
N GLN A 159 -0.62 2.45 5.75
CA GLN A 159 0.83 2.57 5.60
C GLN A 159 1.39 1.46 4.71
N LEU A 160 0.94 0.21 4.91
CA LEU A 160 1.33 -0.92 4.08
C LEU A 160 0.90 -0.73 2.62
N ALA A 161 -0.33 -0.26 2.38
CA ALA A 161 -0.82 0.03 1.03
C ALA A 161 0.01 1.14 0.35
N ARG A 162 0.33 2.21 1.08
CA ARG A 162 1.17 3.31 0.60
C ARG A 162 2.59 2.86 0.26
N ASP A 163 3.18 2.00 1.07
CA ASP A 163 4.52 1.47 0.83
C ASP A 163 4.53 0.54 -0.39
N LYS A 164 3.53 -0.34 -0.50
CA LYS A 164 3.33 -1.18 -1.69
C LYS A 164 3.19 -0.32 -2.95
N GLU A 165 2.35 0.71 -2.91
CA GLU A 165 2.17 1.63 -4.03
C GLU A 165 3.47 2.36 -4.41
N LYS A 166 4.25 2.82 -3.42
CA LYS A 166 5.56 3.44 -3.69
C LYS A 166 6.51 2.47 -4.38
N VAL A 167 6.55 1.21 -3.94
CA VAL A 167 7.38 0.16 -4.56
C VAL A 167 6.91 -0.11 -5.98
N GLU A 168 5.61 -0.29 -6.21
CA GLU A 168 5.04 -0.50 -7.54
C GLU A 168 5.32 0.68 -8.48
N ARG A 169 5.15 1.91 -8.00
CA ARG A 169 5.50 3.13 -8.76
C ARG A 169 7.00 3.20 -9.06
N ALA A 170 7.86 2.82 -8.11
CA ALA A 170 9.30 2.79 -8.31
C ALA A 170 9.71 1.74 -9.33
N MET A 171 9.14 0.53 -9.27
CA MET A 171 9.35 -0.54 -10.25
C MET A 171 8.84 -0.15 -11.64
N ALA A 172 7.66 0.47 -11.73
CA ALA A 172 7.13 0.97 -12.99
C ALA A 172 8.00 2.09 -13.59
N LYS A 173 8.58 2.97 -12.75
CA LYS A 173 9.56 3.97 -13.19
C LYS A 173 10.85 3.32 -13.66
N ALA A 174 11.41 2.37 -12.90
CA ALA A 174 12.64 1.65 -13.25
C ALA A 174 12.49 0.86 -14.56
N ALA A 175 11.35 0.18 -14.76
CA ALA A 175 11.07 -0.55 -16.00
C ALA A 175 11.10 0.36 -17.24
N LYS A 176 10.55 1.57 -17.12
CA LYS A 176 10.52 2.57 -18.20
C LYS A 176 11.83 3.34 -18.35
N ALA A 177 12.69 3.31 -17.33
CA ALA A 177 13.92 4.10 -17.32
C ALA A 177 14.88 3.66 -18.42
N ILE A 178 15.65 4.59 -18.96
CA ILE A 178 16.75 4.30 -19.88
C ILE A 178 18.01 5.00 -19.39
N THR A 179 19.14 4.32 -19.50
CA THR A 179 20.46 4.82 -19.13
C THR A 179 21.40 4.65 -20.31
N ALA A 180 22.54 5.34 -20.28
CA ALA A 180 23.64 5.02 -21.17
C ALA A 180 24.18 3.59 -20.89
N PRO A 181 24.92 2.98 -21.83
CA PRO A 181 25.47 1.63 -21.67
C PRO A 181 26.39 1.46 -20.44
N ASP A 182 27.01 2.53 -19.98
CA ASP A 182 27.86 2.57 -18.78
C ASP A 182 27.06 2.74 -17.47
N GLY A 183 25.72 2.82 -17.57
CA GLY A 183 24.80 3.00 -16.44
C GLY A 183 24.58 4.46 -16.03
N SER A 184 25.25 5.43 -16.65
CA SER A 184 25.05 6.86 -16.38
C SER A 184 23.73 7.39 -16.98
N PRO A 185 23.23 8.56 -16.54
CA PRO A 185 22.07 9.20 -17.17
C PRO A 185 22.31 9.46 -18.66
N LEU A 186 21.35 9.11 -19.51
CA LEU A 186 21.45 9.32 -20.95
C LEU A 186 21.32 10.81 -21.29
N HIS A 187 22.45 11.46 -21.55
CA HIS A 187 22.51 12.85 -22.00
C HIS A 187 22.83 12.95 -23.49
N THR A 188 22.05 13.78 -24.18
CA THR A 188 22.24 14.11 -25.60
C THR A 188 22.57 15.60 -25.74
N LYS A 189 23.25 15.97 -26.82
CA LYS A 189 23.66 17.36 -27.06
C LYS A 189 22.48 18.28 -27.36
N ARG A 190 21.46 17.80 -28.10
CA ARG A 190 20.31 18.62 -28.53
C ARG A 190 19.06 18.46 -27.67
N TYR A 191 18.87 17.30 -27.04
CA TYR A 191 17.64 16.98 -26.31
C TYR A 191 17.83 16.90 -24.79
N GLY A 192 19.05 17.11 -24.29
CA GLY A 192 19.35 17.05 -22.86
C GLY A 192 19.25 15.63 -22.31
N GLN A 193 18.83 15.52 -21.05
CA GLN A 193 18.66 14.24 -20.36
C GLN A 193 17.40 13.51 -20.83
N ILE A 194 17.53 12.21 -21.13
CA ILE A 194 16.42 11.35 -21.54
C ILE A 194 16.25 10.24 -20.50
N ASP A 195 15.17 10.33 -19.72
CA ASP A 195 14.96 9.41 -18.59
C ASP A 195 14.16 8.16 -18.93
N THR A 196 13.43 8.13 -20.06
CA THR A 196 12.54 7.00 -20.38
C THR A 196 12.74 6.46 -21.79
N GLU A 197 12.52 5.16 -21.95
CA GLU A 197 12.57 4.48 -23.23
C GLU A 197 11.61 5.10 -24.26
N PHE A 198 10.41 5.47 -23.84
CA PHE A 198 9.44 6.10 -24.74
C PHE A 198 9.99 7.41 -25.31
N THR A 199 10.54 8.28 -24.46
CA THR A 199 11.19 9.52 -24.90
C THR A 199 12.39 9.23 -25.79
N ALA A 200 13.24 8.26 -25.43
CA ALA A 200 14.38 7.85 -26.24
C ALA A 200 13.96 7.45 -27.67
N ARG A 201 13.00 6.54 -27.81
CA ARG A 201 12.49 6.11 -29.12
C ARG A 201 11.90 7.25 -29.94
N ARG A 202 11.18 8.17 -29.30
CA ARG A 202 10.63 9.35 -29.97
C ARG A 202 11.75 10.28 -30.43
N THR A 203 12.69 10.61 -29.54
CA THR A 203 13.81 11.49 -29.83
C THR A 203 14.73 10.94 -30.92
N TYR A 204 14.97 9.63 -30.94
CA TYR A 204 15.68 8.97 -32.03
C TYR A 204 15.03 9.21 -33.40
N ALA A 205 13.71 9.01 -33.49
CA ALA A 205 12.98 9.24 -34.73
C ALA A 205 13.03 10.71 -35.17
N ASP A 206 12.91 11.63 -34.23
CA ASP A 206 12.91 13.07 -34.47
C ASP A 206 14.30 13.55 -34.95
N ALA A 207 15.36 13.08 -34.29
CA ALA A 207 16.74 13.40 -34.65
C ALA A 207 17.08 12.95 -36.08
N LEU A 208 16.71 11.73 -36.47
CA LEU A 208 16.98 11.23 -37.82
C LEU A 208 16.11 11.89 -38.89
N ALA A 209 14.82 12.11 -38.61
CA ALA A 209 13.94 12.81 -39.54
C ALA A 209 14.43 14.25 -39.79
N HIS A 210 14.84 14.97 -38.73
CA HIS A 210 15.37 16.32 -38.86
C HIS A 210 16.75 16.34 -39.55
N ALA A 211 17.65 15.41 -39.24
CA ALA A 211 18.92 15.30 -39.96
C ALA A 211 18.70 15.06 -41.47
N ARG A 212 17.69 14.25 -41.84
CA ARG A 212 17.28 14.05 -43.24
C ARG A 212 16.72 15.32 -43.86
N HIS A 213 15.96 16.13 -43.10
CA HIS A 213 15.48 17.45 -43.54
C HIS A 213 16.62 18.33 -44.01
N LEU A 214 17.58 18.54 -43.11
CA LEU A 214 18.71 19.42 -43.34
C LEU A 214 19.60 18.91 -44.47
N THR A 215 19.75 17.57 -44.57
CA THR A 215 20.47 16.94 -45.69
C THR A 215 19.81 17.26 -47.03
N ARG A 216 18.48 17.21 -47.12
CA ARG A 216 17.73 17.56 -48.34
C ARG A 216 17.79 19.06 -48.65
N ALA A 217 17.82 19.90 -47.61
CA ALA A 217 17.89 21.35 -47.77
C ALA A 217 19.28 21.82 -48.25
N SER A 218 20.35 21.49 -47.51
CA SER A 218 21.74 21.77 -47.90
C SER A 218 22.73 21.10 -46.95
N ILE A 219 23.45 20.08 -47.45
CA ILE A 219 24.49 19.40 -46.67
C ILE A 219 25.64 20.36 -46.32
N ALA A 220 26.06 21.19 -47.26
CA ALA A 220 27.19 22.10 -47.07
C ALA A 220 26.90 23.14 -45.99
N HIS A 221 25.66 23.66 -45.93
CA HIS A 221 25.28 24.70 -44.98
C HIS A 221 24.98 24.15 -43.57
N HIS A 222 24.52 22.90 -43.47
CA HIS A 222 24.07 22.32 -42.20
C HIS A 222 24.95 21.17 -41.68
N ARG A 223 26.17 21.00 -42.22
CA ARG A 223 27.07 19.88 -41.92
C ARG A 223 27.18 19.56 -40.42
N ASP A 224 27.52 20.55 -39.60
CA ASP A 224 27.76 20.36 -38.16
C ASP A 224 26.46 20.05 -37.41
N THR A 225 25.35 20.64 -37.85
CA THR A 225 24.04 20.37 -37.26
C THR A 225 23.57 18.96 -37.59
N ILE A 226 23.74 18.51 -38.84
CA ILE A 226 23.45 17.13 -39.26
C ILE A 226 24.29 16.14 -38.46
N ALA A 227 25.58 16.42 -38.27
CA ALA A 227 26.47 15.57 -37.48
C ALA A 227 26.00 15.45 -36.01
N ALA A 228 25.63 16.57 -35.37
CA ALA A 228 25.13 16.55 -33.99
C ALA A 228 23.85 15.73 -33.83
N TYR A 229 22.88 15.85 -34.75
CA TYR A 229 21.66 15.04 -34.68
C TYR A 229 21.91 13.55 -34.93
N ARG A 230 22.87 13.20 -35.79
CA ARG A 230 23.28 11.80 -36.01
C ARG A 230 24.00 11.22 -34.80
N GLU A 231 24.83 12.01 -34.13
CA GLU A 231 25.51 11.61 -32.89
C GLU A 231 24.50 11.35 -31.76
N ASP A 232 23.53 12.25 -31.57
CA ASP A 232 22.45 12.05 -30.60
C ASP A 232 21.62 10.79 -30.93
N ALA A 233 21.28 10.59 -32.20
CA ALA A 233 20.56 9.38 -32.63
C ALA A 233 21.37 8.10 -32.35
N GLN A 234 22.68 8.13 -32.58
CA GLN A 234 23.57 7.00 -32.31
C GLN A 234 23.63 6.68 -30.81
N LEU A 235 23.85 7.68 -29.96
CA LEU A 235 23.84 7.53 -28.49
C LEU A 235 22.54 6.89 -27.98
N ILE A 236 21.40 7.39 -28.49
CA ILE A 236 20.09 6.86 -28.11
C ILE A 236 19.92 5.40 -28.59
N LEU A 237 20.37 5.09 -29.80
CA LEU A 237 20.27 3.74 -30.36
C LEU A 237 21.11 2.74 -29.55
N THR A 238 22.34 3.10 -29.19
CA THR A 238 23.23 2.28 -28.35
C THR A 238 22.61 2.06 -26.96
N ALA A 239 22.01 3.08 -26.35
CA ALA A 239 21.31 2.95 -25.07
C ALA A 239 20.09 2.01 -25.15
N LEU A 240 19.30 2.09 -26.24
CA LEU A 240 18.17 1.19 -26.49
C LEU A 240 18.66 -0.25 -26.72
N ALA A 241 19.74 -0.43 -27.47
CA ALA A 241 20.37 -1.74 -27.74
C ALA A 241 20.82 -2.40 -26.44
N ALA A 242 21.54 -1.65 -25.59
CA ALA A 242 21.98 -2.13 -24.28
C ALA A 242 20.82 -2.52 -23.36
N LYS A 243 19.76 -1.70 -23.30
CA LYS A 243 18.57 -1.99 -22.47
C LYS A 243 17.84 -3.28 -22.89
N HIS A 244 17.77 -3.55 -24.19
CA HIS A 244 17.01 -4.70 -24.73
C HIS A 244 17.88 -5.93 -25.00
N GLY A 245 19.20 -5.85 -24.83
CA GLY A 245 20.12 -6.94 -25.17
C GLY A 245 20.09 -7.30 -26.65
N ARG A 246 19.87 -6.32 -27.52
CA ARG A 246 19.76 -6.49 -28.98
C ARG A 246 20.88 -5.75 -29.70
N THR A 247 21.10 -6.08 -30.97
CA THR A 247 22.04 -5.32 -31.79
C THR A 247 21.44 -3.96 -32.18
N GLU A 248 22.30 -2.98 -32.46
CA GLU A 248 21.85 -1.67 -32.95
C GLU A 248 21.19 -1.76 -34.33
N ASP A 249 21.65 -2.69 -35.18
CA ASP A 249 21.10 -2.91 -36.51
C ASP A 249 19.65 -3.40 -36.43
N ASP A 250 19.36 -4.38 -35.55
CA ASP A 250 17.99 -4.88 -35.35
C ASP A 250 17.03 -3.77 -34.89
N LEU A 251 17.49 -2.87 -34.01
CA LEU A 251 16.68 -1.75 -33.53
C LEU A 251 16.55 -0.64 -34.57
N ARG A 252 17.57 -0.43 -35.41
CA ARG A 252 17.51 0.52 -36.51
C ARG A 252 16.44 0.12 -37.51
N ASP A 253 16.40 -1.16 -37.87
CA ASP A 253 15.41 -1.71 -38.79
C ASP A 253 13.99 -1.64 -38.21
N GLU A 254 13.82 -1.98 -36.92
CA GLU A 254 12.53 -1.82 -36.22
C GLU A 254 12.04 -0.37 -36.21
N MET A 255 12.95 0.59 -36.00
CA MET A 255 12.59 2.01 -35.87
C MET A 255 12.47 2.74 -37.21
N ALA A 256 12.96 2.17 -38.31
CA ALA A 256 12.95 2.80 -39.63
C ALA A 256 11.55 3.25 -40.10
N PRO A 257 10.46 2.47 -39.97
CA PRO A 257 9.13 2.93 -40.34
C PRO A 257 8.65 4.14 -39.53
N LYS A 258 9.06 4.25 -38.26
CA LYS A 258 8.71 5.40 -37.39
C LYS A 258 9.47 6.65 -37.81
N VAL A 259 10.75 6.52 -38.15
CA VAL A 259 11.58 7.61 -38.70
C VAL A 259 10.96 8.12 -40.00
N GLU A 260 10.58 7.21 -40.90
CA GLU A 260 9.92 7.55 -42.17
C GLU A 260 8.58 8.26 -41.92
N GLY A 261 7.73 7.72 -41.06
CA GLY A 261 6.46 8.35 -40.71
C GLY A 261 6.62 9.75 -40.10
N ARG A 262 7.63 9.96 -39.25
CA ARG A 262 7.98 11.28 -38.69
C ARG A 262 8.37 12.26 -39.79
N TRP A 263 9.28 11.83 -40.67
CA TRP A 263 9.77 12.60 -41.82
C TRP A 263 8.62 13.05 -42.73
N GLN A 264 7.74 12.14 -43.11
CA GLN A 264 6.60 12.42 -44.00
C GLN A 264 5.61 13.42 -43.39
N ARG A 265 5.42 13.40 -42.06
CA ARG A 265 4.45 14.27 -41.38
C ARG A 265 4.96 15.68 -41.15
N GLU A 266 6.25 15.84 -40.85
CA GLU A 266 6.81 17.12 -40.39
C GLU A 266 7.57 17.89 -41.47
N TYR A 267 8.06 17.23 -42.52
CA TYR A 267 9.06 17.82 -43.41
C TYR A 267 8.87 17.51 -44.91
N LYS A 268 7.83 16.76 -45.29
CA LYS A 268 7.47 16.50 -46.67
C LYS A 268 6.20 17.23 -47.04
#